data_AF-A0A843DJZ1-F1
#
_entry.id   AF-A0A843DJZ1-F1
#
_cell.length_a   1.000
_cell.length_b   1.000
_cell.length_c   1.000
_cell.angle_alpha   90.00
_cell.angle_beta   90.00
_cell.angle_gamma   90.00
#
_symmetry.space_group_name_H-M   'P 1'
#
loop_
_entity.id
_entity.type
_entity.pdbx_description
1 polymer ?
#
loop_
_entity_poly.entity_id
_entity_poly.type
_entity_poly.pdbx_seq_one_letter_code
_entity_poly.pdbx_strand_id
1 'polypeptide(L)'
;AFPKKVIDCEVESVEDALRAAEAGADTIMFDNMTPEKIAEAISALKAAGLREKVMLEISGGIRAETISAFKGLDIDIISMGSLTHSVVCADVSLEIE
;
A
#
# COMPACT_ATOMS: atom_id res chain seq x y z
N ALA A 1 -0.67 30.72 -1.48
CA ALA A 1 0.10 29.52 -1.88
C ALA A 1 -0.77 28.30 -1.60
N PHE A 2 -0.87 27.35 -2.52
CA PHE A 2 -1.60 26.10 -2.26
C PHE A 2 -0.82 25.27 -1.22
N PRO A 3 -1.49 24.64 -0.24
CA PRO A 3 -0.80 23.74 0.69
C PRO A 3 -0.10 22.62 -0.09
N LYS A 4 1.05 22.15 0.41
CA LYS A 4 1.73 20.99 -0.18
C LYS A 4 0.74 19.82 -0.18
N LYS A 5 0.42 19.32 -1.37
CA LYS A 5 -0.39 18.11 -1.54
C LYS A 5 0.56 16.91 -1.54
N VAL A 6 0.10 15.83 -0.93
CA VAL A 6 0.75 14.52 -1.05
C VAL A 6 0.45 14.00 -2.46
N ILE A 7 1.49 13.54 -3.15
CA ILE A 7 1.38 12.87 -4.44
C ILE A 7 1.58 11.38 -4.23
N ASP A 8 0.52 10.63 -4.50
CA ASP A 8 0.53 9.18 -4.51
C ASP A 8 0.60 8.67 -5.95
N CYS A 9 1.44 7.66 -6.19
CA CYS A 9 1.64 7.07 -7.51
C CYS A 9 1.42 5.56 -7.43
N GLU A 10 0.39 5.11 -8.14
CA GLU A 10 0.09 3.70 -8.34
C GLU A 10 1.06 3.08 -9.36
N VAL A 11 1.58 1.89 -9.05
CA VAL A 11 2.54 1.17 -9.88
C VAL A 11 2.24 -0.33 -9.90
N GLU A 12 2.55 -0.97 -11.03
CA GLU A 12 2.35 -2.42 -11.25
C GLU A 12 3.68 -3.18 -11.48
N SER A 13 4.83 -2.46 -11.45
CA SER A 13 6.16 -3.00 -11.74
C SER A 13 7.26 -2.40 -10.85
N VAL A 14 8.39 -3.11 -10.75
CA VAL A 14 9.58 -2.64 -9.99
C VAL A 14 10.18 -1.41 -10.66
N GLU A 15 10.21 -1.40 -11.99
CA GLU A 15 10.73 -0.29 -12.79
C GLU A 15 9.91 0.98 -12.59
N ASP A 16 8.58 0.87 -12.57
CA ASP A 16 7.71 2.03 -12.35
C ASP A 16 7.80 2.55 -10.92
N ALA A 17 7.99 1.66 -9.92
CA ALA A 17 8.25 2.08 -8.54
C ALA A 17 9.52 2.95 -8.44
N LEU A 18 10.60 2.54 -9.09
CA LEU A 18 11.83 3.35 -9.14
C LEU A 18 11.59 4.69 -9.83
N ARG A 19 10.93 4.69 -10.98
CA ARG A 19 10.63 5.92 -11.73
C ARG A 19 9.75 6.88 -10.94
N ALA A 20 8.75 6.38 -10.22
CA ALA A 20 7.88 7.18 -9.37
C ALA A 20 8.67 7.81 -8.21
N ALA A 21 9.54 7.04 -7.54
CA ALA A 21 10.40 7.55 -6.48
C ALA A 21 11.37 8.63 -6.99
N GLU A 22 12.01 8.40 -8.15
CA GLU A 22 12.92 9.36 -8.77
C GLU A 22 12.21 10.64 -9.21
N ALA A 23 10.95 10.54 -9.64
CA ALA A 23 10.12 11.68 -9.98
C ALA A 23 9.65 12.48 -8.76
N GLY A 24 9.88 11.97 -7.54
CA GLY A 24 9.55 12.66 -6.29
C GLY A 24 8.13 12.44 -5.80
N ALA A 25 7.53 11.27 -6.09
CA ALA A 25 6.29 10.86 -5.44
C ALA A 25 6.47 10.81 -3.90
N ASP A 26 5.46 11.24 -3.15
CA ASP A 26 5.49 11.13 -1.68
C ASP A 26 5.09 9.70 -1.24
N THR A 27 4.28 9.00 -2.03
CA THR A 27 3.83 7.62 -1.79
C THR A 27 3.87 6.80 -3.07
N ILE A 28 4.24 5.53 -2.95
CA ILE A 28 4.15 4.53 -4.01
C ILE A 28 3.16 3.46 -3.55
N MET A 29 2.08 3.30 -4.30
CA MET A 29 1.08 2.25 -4.09
C MET A 29 1.32 1.10 -5.07
N PHE A 30 1.69 -0.07 -4.56
CA PHE A 30 1.79 -1.29 -5.35
C PHE A 30 0.39 -1.87 -5.59
N ASP A 31 -0.12 -1.79 -6.83
CA ASP A 31 -1.43 -2.35 -7.17
C ASP A 31 -1.33 -3.80 -7.64
N ASN A 32 -2.03 -4.70 -6.94
CA ASN A 32 -2.17 -6.13 -7.27
C ASN A 32 -0.82 -6.87 -7.50
N MET A 33 0.28 -6.37 -6.94
CA MET A 33 1.59 -7.00 -7.04
C MET A 33 1.75 -8.14 -6.04
N THR A 34 2.51 -9.17 -6.41
CA THR A 34 2.81 -10.28 -5.49
C THR A 34 3.81 -9.86 -4.42
N PRO A 35 3.81 -10.51 -3.23
CA PRO A 35 4.78 -10.22 -2.17
C PRO A 35 6.24 -10.28 -2.64
N GLU A 36 6.57 -11.20 -3.56
CA GLU A 36 7.92 -11.36 -4.10
C GLU A 36 8.34 -10.15 -4.93
N LYS A 37 7.45 -9.66 -5.81
CA LYS A 37 7.71 -8.47 -6.62
C LYS A 37 7.82 -7.21 -5.76
N ILE A 38 7.00 -7.11 -4.71
CA ILE A 38 7.08 -5.98 -3.77
C ILE A 38 8.40 -6.03 -3.00
N ALA A 39 8.86 -7.20 -2.56
CA ALA A 39 10.16 -7.36 -1.92
C ALA A 39 11.32 -6.96 -2.86
N GLU A 40 11.21 -7.30 -4.14
CA GLU A 40 12.16 -6.87 -5.18
C GLU A 40 12.16 -5.34 -5.34
N ALA A 41 10.98 -4.71 -5.43
CA ALA A 41 10.84 -3.26 -5.51
C ALA A 41 11.42 -2.54 -4.29
N ILE A 42 11.13 -3.03 -3.08
CA ILE A 42 11.71 -2.51 -1.83
C ILE A 42 13.24 -2.60 -1.87
N SER A 43 13.79 -3.74 -2.33
CA SER A 43 15.23 -3.95 -2.42
C SER A 43 15.87 -3.00 -3.43
N ALA A 44 15.24 -2.79 -4.58
CA ALA A 44 15.69 -1.83 -5.60
C ALA A 44 15.66 -0.39 -5.07
N LEU A 45 14.59 0.02 -4.40
CA LEU A 45 14.47 1.34 -3.76
C LEU A 45 15.54 1.57 -2.68
N LYS A 46 15.87 0.53 -1.89
CA LYS A 46 16.97 0.59 -0.91
C LYS A 46 18.32 0.75 -1.58
N ALA A 47 18.61 -0.05 -2.62
CA ALA A 47 19.85 0.03 -3.37
C ALA A 47 20.04 1.41 -4.04
N ALA A 48 18.95 2.04 -4.48
CA ALA A 48 18.95 3.39 -5.05
C ALA A 48 18.98 4.52 -3.99
N GLY A 49 18.90 4.21 -2.69
CA GLY A 49 18.84 5.21 -1.63
C GLY A 49 17.54 6.05 -1.63
N LEU A 50 16.45 5.45 -2.15
CA LEU A 50 15.14 6.09 -2.31
C LEU A 50 14.11 5.63 -1.27
N ARG A 51 14.31 4.47 -0.63
CA ARG A 51 13.35 3.90 0.34
C ARG A 51 12.91 4.88 1.44
N GLU A 52 13.84 5.63 2.01
CA GLU A 52 13.55 6.59 3.11
C GLU A 52 12.85 7.87 2.64
N LYS A 53 12.69 8.06 1.33
CA LYS A 53 12.10 9.27 0.72
C LYS A 53 10.65 9.08 0.32
N VAL A 54 10.15 7.85 0.35
CA VAL A 54 8.82 7.47 -0.14
C VAL A 54 8.12 6.61 0.90
N MET A 55 6.82 6.85 1.09
CA MET A 55 5.94 5.91 1.78
C MET A 55 5.59 4.77 0.84
N LEU A 56 5.55 3.54 1.36
CA LEU A 56 5.18 2.36 0.60
C LEU A 56 3.82 1.83 1.04
N GLU A 57 2.91 1.73 0.08
CA GLU A 57 1.57 1.21 0.26
C GLU A 57 1.38 -0.06 -0.59
N ILE A 58 0.67 -1.04 -0.04
CA ILE A 58 0.18 -2.19 -0.81
C ILE A 58 -1.35 -2.11 -0.96
N SER A 59 -1.83 -2.42 -2.16
CA SER A 59 -3.25 -2.42 -2.49
C SER A 59 -3.61 -3.56 -3.45
N GLY A 60 -4.91 -3.81 -3.59
CA GLY A 60 -5.44 -4.79 -4.53
C GLY A 60 -5.60 -6.20 -3.93
N GLY A 61 -6.84 -6.70 -3.89
CA GLY A 61 -7.14 -8.10 -3.55
C GLY A 61 -6.80 -8.55 -2.11
N ILE A 62 -6.36 -7.65 -1.23
CA ILE A 62 -5.96 -7.97 0.15
C ILE A 62 -7.19 -8.22 1.04
N ARG A 63 -7.19 -9.35 1.73
CA ARG A 63 -8.23 -9.79 2.68
C ARG A 63 -7.59 -10.25 3.98
N ALA A 64 -8.39 -10.43 5.03
CA ALA A 64 -7.91 -10.90 6.33
C ALA A 64 -7.17 -12.25 6.23
N GLU A 65 -7.57 -13.11 5.28
CA GLU A 65 -6.96 -14.43 5.06
C GLU A 65 -5.65 -14.36 4.28
N THR A 66 -5.45 -13.33 3.45
CA THR A 66 -4.31 -13.22 2.54
C THR A 66 -3.25 -12.24 3.02
N ILE A 67 -3.60 -11.32 3.93
CA ILE A 67 -2.71 -10.27 4.45
C ILE A 67 -1.42 -10.82 5.06
N SER A 68 -1.45 -12.04 5.62
CA SER A 68 -0.26 -12.68 6.20
C SER A 68 0.85 -12.95 5.18
N ALA A 69 0.54 -13.01 3.88
CA ALA A 69 1.52 -13.20 2.82
C ALA A 69 2.48 -12.00 2.68
N PHE A 70 2.09 -10.82 3.15
CA PHE A 70 2.89 -9.59 3.11
C PHE A 70 3.67 -9.36 4.41
N LYS A 71 3.60 -10.30 5.37
CA LYS A 71 4.27 -10.19 6.66
C LYS A 71 5.79 -10.07 6.48
N GLY A 72 6.38 -9.07 7.14
CA GLY A 72 7.83 -8.85 7.12
C GLY A 72 8.32 -8.04 5.92
N LEU A 73 7.44 -7.67 5.00
CA LEU A 73 7.74 -6.61 4.04
C LEU A 73 7.84 -5.27 4.77
N ASP A 74 8.81 -4.48 4.36
CA ASP A 74 9.05 -3.14 4.86
C ASP A 74 8.11 -2.16 4.15
N ILE A 75 6.84 -2.19 4.57
CA ILE A 75 5.72 -1.41 4.04
C ILE A 75 5.12 -0.53 5.14
N ASP A 76 4.57 0.61 4.76
CA ASP A 76 4.06 1.61 5.69
C ASP A 76 2.52 1.57 5.78
N ILE A 77 1.84 1.25 4.68
CA ILE A 77 0.38 1.28 4.55
C ILE A 77 -0.14 0.00 3.87
N ILE A 78 -1.29 -0.48 4.33
CA ILE A 78 -2.06 -1.55 3.68
C ILE A 78 -3.46 -1.02 3.40
N SER A 79 -3.82 -0.93 2.12
CA SER A 79 -5.16 -0.55 1.69
C SER A 79 -6.00 -1.77 1.37
N MET A 80 -7.17 -1.85 2.01
CA MET A 80 -8.08 -2.99 1.91
C MET A 80 -9.49 -2.53 1.56
N GLY A 81 -9.87 -2.62 0.29
CA GLY A 81 -11.24 -2.32 -0.15
C GLY A 81 -12.31 -3.23 0.49
N SER A 82 -11.91 -4.41 0.98
CA SER A 82 -12.78 -5.33 1.71
C SER A 82 -13.38 -4.72 2.98
N LEU A 83 -12.74 -3.71 3.57
CA LEU A 83 -13.24 -3.01 4.76
C LEU A 83 -14.48 -2.15 4.49
N THR A 84 -14.75 -1.77 3.24
CA THR A 84 -15.83 -0.82 2.90
C THR A 84 -16.88 -1.42 1.96
N HIS A 85 -16.50 -2.23 0.97
CA HIS A 85 -17.44 -2.78 -0.02
C HIS A 85 -17.82 -4.25 0.24
N SER A 86 -17.27 -4.89 1.27
CA SER A 86 -17.57 -6.30 1.61
C SER A 86 -17.65 -6.55 3.11
N VAL A 87 -18.09 -5.53 3.86
CA VAL A 87 -18.19 -5.59 5.32
C VAL A 87 -19.36 -6.46 5.77
N VAL A 88 -19.14 -7.21 6.86
CA VAL A 88 -20.20 -7.86 7.62
C VAL A 88 -20.65 -6.91 8.73
N CYS A 89 -21.92 -6.51 8.72
CA CYS A 89 -22.46 -5.61 9.74
C CYS A 89 -22.40 -6.26 11.13
N ALA A 90 -22.07 -5.46 12.14
CA ALA A 90 -22.22 -5.88 13.52
C ALA A 90 -23.71 -6.10 13.84
N ASP A 91 -24.02 -7.16 14.58
CA ASP A 91 -25.36 -7.42 15.08
C ASP A 91 -25.62 -6.53 16.31
N VAL A 92 -26.59 -5.63 16.21
CA VAL A 92 -26.88 -4.62 17.23
C VAL A 92 -28.38 -4.60 17.49
N SER A 93 -28.77 -4.69 18.77
CA SER A 93 -30.15 -4.60 19.24
C SER A 93 -30.30 -3.51 20.30
N LEU A 94 -31.54 -3.02 20.46
CA LEU A 94 -31.93 -2.05 21.49
C LEU A 94 -32.89 -2.73 22.46
N GLU A 95 -32.52 -2.76 23.74
CA GLU A 95 -33.37 -3.24 24.84
C GLU A 95 -33.86 -2.03 25.66
N ILE A 96 -35.15 -1.99 25.98
CA ILE A 96 -35.80 -0.89 26.70
C ILE A 96 -36.49 -1.47 27.94
N GLU A 97 -36.31 -0.81 29.09
CA GLU A 97 -37.05 -1.08 30.34
C GLU A 97 -38.30 -0.20 30.48
#